data_AF-A0A6P0I3Z9-F1
#
_entry.id   AF-A0A6P0I3Z9-F1
#
_cell.length_a   1.000
_cell.length_b   1.000
_cell.length_c   1.000
_cell.angle_alpha   90.00
_cell.angle_beta   90.00
_cell.angle_gamma   90.00
#
_symmetry.space_group_name_H-M   'P 1'
#
loop_
_entity.id
_entity.type
_entity.pdbx_description
1 polymer ?
#
loop_
_entity_poly.entity_id
_entity_poly.type
_entity_poly.pdbx_seq_one_letter_code
_entity_poly.pdbx_strand_id
1 'polypeptide(L)'
;MAECLLDIGAHIGYYSVLAAKIVGIEGKVFAFEPELSNYQKILENISLNNLNNISLFNLAAGSETKQTQLFFNQDNDGGHALWDVVQQLIIRVCVWKVFLLFVGDRRQEK
;
A
#
# COMPACT_ATOMS: atom_id res chain seq x y z
N MET A 1 -4.34 -8.29 -22.23
CA MET A 1 -3.29 -7.48 -21.57
C MET A 1 -3.38 -7.79 -20.10
N ALA A 2 -2.27 -7.94 -19.39
CA ALA A 2 -2.31 -8.10 -17.93
C ALA A 2 -2.70 -6.75 -17.30
N GLU A 3 -3.74 -6.75 -16.47
CA GLU A 3 -4.23 -5.55 -15.79
C GLU A 3 -3.48 -5.33 -14.48
N CYS A 4 -3.21 -4.06 -14.15
CA CYS A 4 -2.52 -3.70 -12.94
C CYS A 4 -3.34 -2.67 -12.14
N LEU A 5 -3.54 -2.93 -10.85
CA LEU A 5 -4.24 -2.05 -9.94
C LEU A 5 -3.32 -1.55 -8.82
N LEU A 6 -3.46 -0.28 -8.47
CA LEU A 6 -2.74 0.37 -7.38
C LEU A 6 -3.72 0.70 -6.25
N ASP A 7 -3.45 0.20 -5.05
CA ASP A 7 -4.23 0.46 -3.84
C ASP A 7 -3.38 1.29 -2.86
N ILE A 8 -3.73 2.56 -2.63
CA ILE A 8 -2.96 3.52 -1.84
C ILE A 8 -3.71 3.81 -0.54
N GLY A 9 -3.11 3.47 0.60
CA GLY A 9 -3.80 3.49 1.89
C GLY A 9 -4.71 2.28 2.02
N ALA A 10 -4.15 1.08 1.84
CA ALA A 10 -4.91 -0.15 1.72
C ALA A 10 -5.66 -0.54 3.02
N HIS A 11 -5.34 0.07 4.17
CA HIS A 11 -5.99 -0.13 5.46
C HIS A 11 -6.05 -1.63 5.82
N ILE A 12 -7.22 -2.21 6.09
CA ILE A 12 -7.33 -3.66 6.35
C ILE A 12 -7.32 -4.54 5.09
N GLY A 13 -7.16 -3.98 3.89
CA GLY A 13 -6.94 -4.72 2.64
C GLY A 13 -8.20 -5.18 1.90
N TYR A 14 -9.37 -4.63 2.24
CA TYR A 14 -10.63 -5.00 1.60
C TYR A 14 -10.57 -4.82 0.07
N TYR A 15 -10.12 -3.64 -0.39
CA TYR A 15 -10.02 -3.35 -1.82
C TYR A 15 -8.88 -4.11 -2.49
N SER A 16 -7.72 -4.25 -1.84
CA SER A 16 -6.62 -5.08 -2.32
C SER A 16 -7.06 -6.52 -2.64
N VAL A 17 -7.76 -7.18 -1.72
CA VAL A 17 -8.26 -8.55 -1.89
C VAL A 17 -9.31 -8.63 -3.01
N LEU A 18 -10.23 -7.67 -3.06
CA LEU A 18 -11.26 -7.62 -4.11
C LEU A 18 -10.63 -7.42 -5.49
N ALA A 19 -9.73 -6.45 -5.61
CA ALA A 19 -9.00 -6.15 -6.84
C ALA A 19 -8.23 -7.35 -7.36
N ALA A 20 -7.55 -8.08 -6.48
CA ALA A 20 -6.78 -9.27 -6.84
C ALA A 20 -7.63 -10.38 -7.46
N LYS A 21 -8.91 -10.50 -7.04
CA LYS A 21 -9.86 -11.42 -7.65
C LYS A 21 -10.37 -10.92 -8.99
N ILE A 22 -10.57 -9.61 -9.14
CA ILE A 22 -11.08 -8.98 -10.37
C ILE A 22 -10.04 -9.05 -11.50
N VAL A 23 -8.79 -8.66 -11.23
CA VAL A 23 -7.72 -8.64 -12.26
C VAL A 23 -7.26 -10.05 -12.67
N GLY A 24 -7.66 -11.07 -11.91
CA GLY A 24 -7.36 -12.48 -12.18
C GLY A 24 -5.88 -12.85 -11.95
N ILE A 25 -5.55 -14.11 -12.24
CA ILE A 25 -4.22 -14.71 -12.00
C ILE A 25 -3.09 -14.02 -12.78
N GLU A 26 -3.41 -13.44 -13.95
CA GLU A 26 -2.47 -12.75 -14.82
C GLU A 26 -2.32 -11.26 -14.45
N GLY A 27 -3.26 -10.71 -13.69
CA GLY A 27 -3.22 -9.33 -13.22
C GLY A 27 -2.41 -9.18 -11.94
N LYS A 28 -2.07 -7.94 -11.57
CA LYS A 28 -1.32 -7.62 -10.35
C LYS A 28 -1.94 -6.49 -9.56
N VAL A 29 -1.87 -6.60 -8.23
CA VAL A 29 -2.22 -5.52 -7.30
C VAL A 29 -0.97 -5.07 -6.57
N PHE A 30 -0.71 -3.76 -6.54
CA PHE A 30 0.33 -3.15 -5.72
C PHE A 30 -0.36 -2.35 -4.61
N ALA A 31 -0.21 -2.80 -3.38
CA ALA A 31 -0.89 -2.23 -2.22
C ALA A 31 0.10 -1.53 -1.28
N PHE A 32 -0.22 -0.32 -0.85
CA PHE A 32 0.63 0.50 0.01
C PHE A 32 -0.13 0.82 1.30
N GLU A 33 0.41 0.38 2.44
CA GLU A 33 -0.15 0.67 3.76
C GLU A 33 0.96 1.01 4.75
N PRO A 34 1.07 2.28 5.19
CA PRO A 34 2.14 2.71 6.09
C PRO A 34 2.00 2.21 7.53
N GLU A 35 0.80 1.89 8.00
CA GLU A 35 0.55 1.49 9.39
C GLU A 35 0.79 -0.02 9.58
N LEU A 36 1.65 -0.38 10.54
CA LEU A 36 2.13 -1.75 10.67
C LEU A 36 1.01 -2.74 11.07
N SER A 37 0.06 -2.33 11.91
CA SER A 37 -1.05 -3.20 12.32
C SER A 37 -1.93 -3.55 11.13
N ASN A 38 -2.32 -2.54 10.35
CA ASN A 38 -3.07 -2.72 9.12
C ASN A 38 -2.30 -3.53 8.07
N TYR A 39 -1.01 -3.26 7.87
CA TYR A 39 -0.15 -4.07 7.01
C TYR A 39 -0.18 -5.57 7.37
N GLN A 40 -0.10 -5.90 8.67
CA GLN A 40 -0.20 -7.28 9.15
C GLN A 40 -1.57 -7.90 8.86
N LYS A 41 -2.66 -7.16 9.07
CA LYS A 41 -4.02 -7.63 8.72
C LYS A 41 -4.16 -7.91 7.22
N ILE A 42 -3.54 -7.09 6.36
CA ILE A 42 -3.56 -7.34 4.91
C ILE A 42 -2.80 -8.64 4.58
N LEU A 43 -1.64 -8.91 5.20
CA LEU A 43 -0.91 -10.17 5.01
C LEU A 43 -1.76 -11.39 5.39
N GLU A 44 -2.46 -11.31 6.52
CA GLU A 44 -3.40 -12.35 6.95
C GLU A 44 -4.52 -12.55 5.92
N ASN A 45 -5.13 -11.45 5.45
CA ASN A 45 -6.18 -11.48 4.44
C ASN A 45 -5.70 -12.05 3.09
N ILE A 46 -4.48 -11.75 2.66
CA ILE A 46 -3.83 -12.34 1.48
C ILE A 46 -3.72 -13.86 1.64
N SER A 47 -3.20 -14.30 2.78
CA SER A 47 -3.02 -15.72 3.11
C SER A 47 -4.36 -16.48 3.16
N LEU A 48 -5.35 -15.93 3.86
CA LEU A 48 -6.70 -16.51 3.99
C LEU A 48 -7.41 -16.67 2.64
N ASN A 49 -7.11 -15.81 1.66
CA ASN A 49 -7.70 -15.88 0.32
C ASN A 49 -6.82 -16.62 -0.70
N ASN A 50 -5.66 -17.15 -0.30
CA ASN A 50 -4.69 -17.81 -1.18
C ASN A 50 -4.29 -16.95 -2.40
N LEU A 51 -4.08 -15.65 -2.17
CA LEU A 51 -3.77 -14.70 -3.25
C LEU A 51 -2.25 -14.59 -3.43
N ASN A 52 -1.78 -14.78 -4.67
CA ASN A 52 -0.36 -14.69 -5.03
C ASN A 52 -0.04 -13.48 -5.91
N ASN A 53 -1.07 -12.72 -6.30
CA ASN A 53 -0.99 -11.60 -7.24
C ASN A 53 -1.05 -10.23 -6.55
N ILE A 54 -0.83 -10.16 -5.23
CA ILE A 54 -0.71 -8.91 -4.48
C ILE A 54 0.74 -8.71 -4.04
N SER A 55 1.32 -7.56 -4.39
CA SER A 55 2.55 -7.04 -3.81
C SER A 55 2.21 -5.97 -2.78
N LEU A 56 2.42 -6.27 -1.50
CA LEU A 56 2.10 -5.38 -0.38
C LEU A 56 3.36 -4.68 0.12
N PHE A 57 3.29 -3.37 0.33
CA PHE A 57 4.40 -2.54 0.78
C PHE A 57 4.02 -1.80 2.06
N ASN A 58 4.83 -1.93 3.11
CA ASN A 58 4.67 -1.15 4.35
C ASN A 58 5.25 0.26 4.17
N LEU A 59 4.65 1.04 3.26
CA LEU A 59 5.12 2.34 2.81
C LEU A 59 3.94 3.27 2.58
N ALA A 60 4.13 4.56 2.83
CA ALA A 60 3.21 5.60 2.36
C ALA A 60 3.56 5.96 0.89
N ALA A 61 2.56 6.36 0.12
CA ALA A 61 2.79 6.91 -1.23
C ALA A 61 2.94 8.43 -1.18
N GLY A 62 3.90 8.97 -1.94
CA GLY A 62 4.07 10.42 -2.05
C GLY A 62 4.95 10.83 -3.23
N SER A 63 5.30 12.12 -3.28
CA SER A 63 6.11 12.71 -4.36
C SER A 63 7.61 12.51 -4.21
N GLU A 64 8.07 12.15 -3.01
CA GLU A 64 9.49 12.06 -2.64
C GLU A 64 9.74 10.88 -1.71
N THR A 65 10.91 10.27 -1.85
CA THR A 65 11.37 9.24 -0.93
C THR A 65 11.91 9.89 0.34
N LYS A 66 11.19 9.75 1.45
CA LYS A 66 11.60 10.31 2.75
C LYS A 66 10.99 9.55 3.92
N GLN A 67 11.58 9.68 5.10
CA GLN A 67 10.90 9.31 6.34
C GLN A 67 10.05 10.49 6.82
N THR A 68 8.81 10.22 7.25
CA THR A 68 7.94 11.25 7.81
C THR A 68 7.04 10.70 8.91
N GLN A 69 6.25 11.57 9.52
CA GLN A 69 5.32 11.22 10.60
C GLN A 69 3.97 10.79 10.02
N LEU A 70 3.45 9.66 10.47
CA LEU A 70 2.06 9.27 10.28
C LEU A 70 1.27 9.68 11.52
N PHE A 71 0.17 10.38 11.31
CA PHE A 71 -0.77 10.82 12.35
C PHE A 71 -1.97 9.88 12.36
N PHE A 72 -2.22 9.28 13.52
CA PHE A 72 -3.38 8.43 13.74
C PHE A 72 -4.60 9.28 14.07
N ASN A 73 -5.74 8.93 13.48
CA ASN A 73 -7.02 9.52 13.81
C ASN A 73 -7.77 8.55 14.72
N GLN A 74 -8.05 8.97 15.96
CA GLN A 74 -8.70 8.12 16.96
C GLN A 74 -10.21 7.98 16.73
N ASP A 75 -10.82 8.95 16.07
CA ASP A 75 -12.26 8.97 15.78
C ASP A 75 -12.60 8.23 14.47
N ASN A 76 -11.61 8.06 13.59
CA ASN A 76 -11.74 7.38 12.30
C ASN A 76 -10.47 6.61 11.93
N ASP A 77 -10.51 5.28 12.07
CA ASP A 77 -9.40 4.39 11.77
C ASP A 77 -8.94 4.43 10.29
N GLY A 78 -9.82 4.85 9.37
CA GLY A 78 -9.47 5.09 7.97
C GLY A 78 -8.89 6.49 7.68
N GLY A 79 -8.80 7.35 8.71
CA GLY A 79 -8.45 8.76 8.58
C GLY A 79 -6.99 9.10 8.88
N HIS A 80 -6.08 8.12 8.85
CA HIS A 80 -4.66 8.36 9.09
C HIS A 80 -4.05 9.21 7.98
N ALA A 81 -3.17 10.13 8.35
CA ALA A 81 -2.67 11.15 7.43
C ALA A 81 -1.19 11.48 7.66
N LEU A 82 -0.57 12.09 6.65
CA LEU A 82 0.78 12.66 6.76
C LEU A 82 0.76 14.12 7.28
N TRP A 83 -0.40 14.60 7.75
CA TRP A 83 -0.61 15.91 8.36
C TRP A 83 -1.40 15.75 9.66
N ASP A 84 -1.36 16.76 10.53
CA ASP A 84 -1.99 16.70 11.84
C ASP A 84 -3.52 16.58 11.73
N VAL A 85 -4.07 15.49 12.26
CA VAL A 85 -5.50 15.14 12.25
C VAL A 85 -6.14 15.13 13.64
N VAL A 86 -5.48 15.72 14.66
CA VAL A 86 -5.95 15.89 16.06
C VAL A 86 -5.83 14.62 16.94
N GLN A 87 -5.04 14.75 18.03
CA GLN A 87 -4.69 13.81 19.14
C GLN A 87 -3.83 12.56 18.82
N GLN A 88 -2.62 12.53 19.41
CA GLN A 88 -1.42 11.89 18.84
C GLN A 88 -1.08 10.49 19.37
N LEU A 89 -0.88 9.57 18.43
CA LEU A 89 0.29 8.66 18.40
C LEU A 89 1.07 9.00 17.11
N ILE A 90 2.40 8.93 17.14
CA ILE A 90 3.24 9.27 15.98
C ILE A 90 4.19 8.11 15.71
N ILE A 91 4.22 7.62 14.47
CA ILE A 91 5.24 6.68 14.00
C ILE A 91 5.97 7.23 12.78
N ARG A 92 7.21 6.77 12.58
CA ARG A 92 7.99 7.10 11.37
C ARG A 92 7.67 6.10 10.27
N VAL A 93 7.32 6.61 9.11
CA VAL A 93 7.02 5.80 7.92
C VAL A 93 7.88 6.25 6.76
N CYS A 94 8.28 5.30 5.92
CA CYS A 94 8.95 5.60 4.66
C CYS A 94 7.89 5.91 3.59
N VAL A 95 8.04 7.06 2.95
CA VAL A 95 7.28 7.47 1.77
C VAL A 95 8.05 7.01 0.54
N TRP A 96 7.36 6.48 -0.46
CA TRP A 96 7.96 6.11 -1.73
C TRP A 96 7.45 7.00 -2.86
N LYS A 97 8.37 7.48 -3.71
CA LYS A 97 8.03 8.28 -4.88
C LYS A 97 7.33 7.42 -5.94
N VAL A 98 6.04 7.63 -6.10
CA VAL A 98 5.23 6.96 -7.13
C VAL A 98 5.46 7.65 -8.49
N PHE A 99 6.59 7.37 -9.16
CA PHE A 99 6.86 7.90 -10.50
C PHE A 99 7.31 6.84 -11.52
N LEU A 100 7.63 5.61 -11.09
CA LEU A 100 8.22 4.60 -11.97
C LEU A 100 7.68 3.17 -11.71
N LEU A 101 6.36 3.00 -11.62
CA LEU A 101 5.77 1.66 -11.54
C LEU A 101 5.50 1.02 -12.92
N PHE A 102 5.53 1.80 -14.01
CA PHE A 102 5.06 1.34 -15.33
C PHE A 102 5.96 1.69 -16.53
N VAL A 103 7.09 2.36 -16.34
CA VAL A 103 8.08 2.53 -17.42
C VAL A 103 9.06 1.39 -17.27
N GLY A 104 8.94 0.37 -18.12
CA GLY A 104 9.82 -0.79 -18.12
C GLY A 104 11.29 -0.40 -18.02
N ASP A 105 11.96 -0.95 -17.01
CA ASP A 105 13.41 -0.89 -16.89
C ASP A 105 14.04 -1.65 -18.07
N ARG A 106 14.47 -0.91 -19.09
CA ARG A 106 15.34 -1.39 -20.17
C ARG A 106 16.79 -0.99 -19.91
N ARG A 107 17.29 -1.04 -18.67
CA ARG A 107 18.72 -0.86 -18.39
C ARG A 107 19.23 -1.73 -17.23
N GLN A 108 19.44 -3.01 -17.51
CA GLN A 108 20.60 -3.76 -17.01
C GLN A 108 20.93 -4.87 -18.04
N GLU A 109 21.42 -4.48 -19.22
CA GLU A 109 22.30 -5.33 -20.02
C GLU A 109 23.38 -4.43 -20.62
N LYS A 110 24.63 -4.75 -20.24
CA LYS A 110 25.93 -4.11 -20.51
C LYS A 110 26.42 -3.06 -19.50
#